data_AF-A0A972I5U3-F1
#
_entry.id   AF-A0A972I5U3-F1
#
_cell.length_a   1.000
_cell.length_b   1.000
_cell.length_c   1.000
_cell.angle_alpha   90.00
_cell.angle_beta   90.00
_cell.angle_gamma   90.00
#
_symmetry.space_group_name_H-M   'P 1'
#
loop_
_entity.id
_entity.type
_entity.pdbx_description
1 polymer ?
#
loop_
_entity_poly.entity_id
_entity_poly.type
_entity_poly.pdbx_seq_one_letter_code
_entity_poly.pdbx_strand_id
1 'polypeptide(L)'
;QGEFLPKLNEIGPTNVFAEGVGTFMTKFGIPFEIGKTFVALAVSAFALTSLDTATRLGRFIFQEYFEDPKKEKQSPLTNMYVSTTITVALGALLAVGGWSRIWPIFGSANQLLAALALMSVALWLKKSKKSFSMLTIPMIFMLIVTLTALGFLIKTNFENANYIMVVFPVLLFILAIVLAVQGYKILFASDESKLAENK
;
A
#
# COMPACT_ATOMS: atom_id res chain seq x y z
N GLN A 1 2.09 -12.18 -29.39
CA GLN A 1 2.63 -11.64 -28.12
C GLN A 1 4.05 -11.03 -28.24
N GLY A 2 4.74 -11.14 -29.39
CA GLY A 2 6.12 -10.64 -29.56
C GLY A 2 6.31 -9.13 -29.83
N GLU A 3 5.31 -8.40 -30.35
CA GLU A 3 5.45 -6.97 -30.69
C GLU A 3 5.19 -5.99 -29.52
N PHE A 4 4.63 -6.47 -28.40
CA PHE A 4 4.16 -5.58 -27.33
C PHE A 4 5.27 -5.13 -26.39
N LEU A 5 6.18 -6.04 -26.02
CA LEU A 5 7.33 -5.74 -25.16
C LEU A 5 8.32 -4.72 -25.76
N PRO A 6 8.70 -4.79 -27.05
CA PRO A 6 9.56 -3.77 -27.64
C PRO A 6 8.87 -2.39 -27.68
N LYS A 7 7.59 -2.32 -28.04
CA LYS A 7 6.82 -1.06 -28.00
C LYS A 7 6.72 -0.46 -26.60
N LEU A 8 6.58 -1.29 -25.57
CA LEU A 8 6.51 -0.81 -24.18
C LEU A 8 7.80 -0.12 -23.73
N ASN A 9 8.95 -0.61 -24.19
CA ASN A 9 10.26 -0.04 -23.87
C ASN A 9 10.56 1.22 -24.70
N GLU A 10 10.01 1.35 -25.90
CA GLU A 10 10.37 2.41 -26.85
C GLU A 10 9.52 3.67 -26.69
N ILE A 11 8.19 3.52 -26.57
CA ILE A 11 7.25 4.66 -26.46
C ILE A 11 6.64 4.81 -25.07
N GLY A 12 6.86 3.85 -24.17
CA GLY A 12 6.36 3.87 -22.81
C GLY A 12 4.89 3.43 -22.66
N PRO A 13 4.48 2.98 -21.47
CA PRO A 13 3.19 2.33 -21.24
C PRO A 13 1.98 3.23 -21.54
N THR A 14 2.07 4.53 -21.23
CA THR A 14 1.00 5.50 -21.51
C THR A 14 0.73 5.63 -23.01
N ASN A 15 1.78 5.68 -23.83
CA ASN A 15 1.63 5.82 -25.28
C ASN A 15 1.17 4.51 -25.93
N VAL A 16 1.63 3.35 -25.46
CA VAL A 16 1.13 2.05 -25.95
C VAL A 16 -0.37 1.91 -25.70
N PHE A 17 -0.83 2.29 -24.50
CA PHE A 17 -2.26 2.30 -24.19
C PHE A 17 -3.02 3.31 -25.08
N ALA A 18 -2.48 4.52 -25.23
CA ALA A 18 -3.06 5.55 -26.06
C ALA A 18 -3.13 5.17 -27.55
N GLU A 19 -2.18 4.40 -28.08
CA GLU A 19 -2.23 3.85 -29.45
C GLU A 19 -3.37 2.84 -29.63
N GLY A 20 -3.56 1.96 -28.65
CA GLY A 20 -4.66 0.98 -28.68
C GLY A 20 -6.02 1.67 -28.68
N VAL A 21 -6.22 2.64 -27.79
CA VAL A 21 -7.47 3.41 -27.70
C VAL A 21 -7.63 4.35 -28.91
N GLY A 22 -6.55 4.99 -29.36
CA GLY A 22 -6.55 5.83 -30.57
C GLY A 22 -6.98 5.04 -31.81
N THR A 23 -6.48 3.81 -31.97
CA THR A 23 -6.89 2.89 -33.05
C THR A 23 -8.37 2.54 -32.93
N PHE A 24 -8.88 2.29 -31.72
CA PHE A 24 -10.30 2.03 -31.48
C PHE A 24 -11.18 3.24 -31.85
N MET A 25 -10.75 4.45 -31.49
CA MET A 25 -11.48 5.69 -31.78
C MET A 25 -11.61 5.98 -33.28
N THR A 26 -10.71 5.46 -34.12
CA THR A 26 -10.85 5.55 -35.59
C THR A 26 -12.11 4.87 -36.12
N LYS A 27 -12.62 3.84 -35.41
CA LYS A 27 -13.88 3.17 -35.78
C LYS A 27 -15.11 4.06 -35.56
N PHE A 28 -14.99 5.10 -34.74
CA PHE A 28 -16.02 6.11 -34.50
C PHE A 28 -15.84 7.37 -35.36
N GLY A 29 -14.90 7.36 -36.31
CA GLY A 29 -14.63 8.50 -37.21
C GLY A 29 -13.70 9.56 -36.63
N ILE A 30 -13.07 9.32 -35.47
CA ILE A 30 -12.12 10.26 -34.85
C ILE A 30 -10.71 10.00 -35.43
N PRO A 31 -9.98 11.03 -35.89
CA PRO A 31 -8.62 10.87 -36.37
C PRO A 31 -7.69 10.26 -35.31
N PHE A 32 -6.83 9.32 -35.73
CA PHE A 32 -5.93 8.58 -34.85
C PHE A 32 -5.05 9.50 -33.98
N GLU A 33 -4.44 10.53 -34.57
CA GLU A 33 -3.55 11.45 -33.85
C GLU A 33 -4.28 12.22 -32.72
N ILE A 34 -5.53 12.60 -32.96
CA ILE A 34 -6.35 13.30 -31.96
C ILE A 34 -6.71 12.33 -30.84
N GLY A 35 -7.17 11.11 -31.18
CA GLY A 35 -7.51 10.08 -30.20
C GLY A 35 -6.33 9.66 -29.33
N LYS A 36 -5.16 9.40 -29.94
CA LYS A 36 -3.93 9.05 -29.24
C LYS A 36 -3.49 10.16 -28.29
N THR A 37 -3.39 11.41 -28.77
CA THR A 37 -2.94 12.54 -27.95
C THR A 37 -3.91 12.80 -26.80
N PHE A 38 -5.21 12.77 -27.06
CA PHE A 38 -6.24 12.96 -26.03
C PHE A 38 -6.14 11.90 -24.92
N VAL A 39 -6.04 10.62 -25.28
CA VAL A 39 -5.94 9.52 -24.31
C VAL A 39 -4.64 9.58 -23.54
N ALA A 40 -3.52 9.89 -24.20
CA ALA A 40 -2.22 10.04 -23.52
C ALA A 40 -2.25 11.17 -22.48
N LEU A 41 -2.84 12.32 -22.83
CA LEU A 41 -3.02 13.44 -21.91
C LEU A 41 -3.97 13.07 -20.76
N ALA A 42 -5.08 12.39 -21.05
CA ALA A 42 -6.04 11.96 -20.03
C ALA A 42 -5.41 10.99 -19.02
N VAL A 43 -4.65 10.00 -19.48
CA VAL A 43 -3.94 9.04 -18.60
C VAL A 43 -2.87 9.74 -17.77
N SER A 44 -2.09 10.64 -18.36
CA SER A 44 -1.10 11.42 -17.63
C SER A 44 -1.73 12.35 -16.58
N ALA A 45 -2.83 13.03 -16.91
CA ALA A 45 -3.56 13.89 -15.98
C ALA A 45 -4.19 13.09 -14.84
N PHE A 46 -4.72 11.90 -15.14
CA PHE A 46 -5.24 10.96 -14.14
C PHE A 46 -4.13 10.50 -13.18
N ALA A 47 -2.95 10.14 -13.73
CA ALA A 47 -1.80 9.74 -12.93
C ALA A 47 -1.31 10.90 -12.03
N LEU A 48 -1.25 12.13 -12.54
CA LEU A 48 -0.89 13.32 -11.77
C LEU A 48 -1.88 13.55 -10.63
N THR A 49 -3.19 13.51 -10.90
CA THR A 49 -4.24 13.69 -9.88
C THR A 49 -4.14 12.62 -8.78
N SER A 50 -3.85 11.38 -9.17
CA SER A 50 -3.66 10.27 -8.23
C SER A 50 -2.40 10.47 -7.38
N LEU A 51 -1.30 10.94 -7.98
CA LEU A 51 -0.06 11.25 -7.28
C LEU A 51 -0.23 12.42 -6.30
N ASP A 52 -0.90 13.50 -6.71
CA ASP A 52 -1.21 14.63 -5.83
C ASP A 52 -2.05 14.16 -4.62
N THR A 53 -3.10 13.39 -4.88
CA THR A 53 -3.94 12.84 -3.81
C THR A 53 -3.14 11.91 -2.88
N ALA A 54 -2.30 11.05 -3.44
CA ALA A 54 -1.47 10.11 -2.66
C ALA A 54 -0.43 10.84 -1.80
N THR A 55 0.24 11.86 -2.32
CA THR A 55 1.23 12.65 -1.55
C THR A 55 0.55 13.45 -0.44
N ARG A 56 -0.64 13.98 -0.68
CA ARG A 56 -1.45 14.65 0.35
C ARG A 56 -1.89 13.70 1.45
N LEU A 57 -2.42 12.53 1.11
CA LEU A 57 -2.81 11.51 2.10
C LEU A 57 -1.59 10.99 2.87
N GLY A 58 -0.47 10.75 2.20
CA GLY A 58 0.77 10.33 2.83
C GLY A 58 1.28 11.34 3.85
N ARG A 59 1.19 12.64 3.54
CA ARG A 59 1.47 13.71 4.51
C ARG A 59 0.56 13.63 5.73
N PHE A 60 -0.76 13.48 5.53
CA PHE A 60 -1.71 13.41 6.65
C PHE A 60 -1.44 12.21 7.56
N ILE A 61 -1.17 11.03 6.99
CA ILE A 61 -0.82 9.82 7.75
C ILE A 61 0.49 10.04 8.53
N PHE A 62 1.50 10.67 7.91
CA PHE A 62 2.77 10.95 8.57
C PHE A 62 2.60 11.96 9.71
N GLN A 63 1.85 13.04 9.48
CA GLN A 63 1.56 14.02 10.51
C GLN A 63 0.83 13.37 11.70
N GLU A 64 -0.21 12.59 11.44
CA GLU A 64 -0.98 11.88 12.49
C GLU A 64 -0.11 10.89 13.27
N TYR A 65 0.84 10.21 12.62
CA TYR A 65 1.74 9.27 13.30
C TYR A 65 2.72 9.96 14.26
N PHE A 66 3.18 11.18 13.94
CA PHE A 66 4.15 11.95 14.74
C PHE A 66 3.52 13.04 15.60
N GLU A 67 2.21 13.25 15.47
CA GLU A 67 1.44 14.17 16.30
C GLU A 67 1.19 13.52 17.67
N ASP A 68 1.65 14.20 18.72
CA ASP A 68 1.50 13.74 20.09
C ASP A 68 0.45 14.65 20.76
N PRO A 69 -0.80 14.19 20.97
CA PRO A 69 -1.89 15.03 21.47
C PRO A 69 -1.67 15.52 22.92
N LYS A 70 -0.63 15.00 23.59
CA LYS A 70 -0.27 15.34 24.98
C LYS A 70 0.83 16.40 25.11
N LYS A 71 1.42 16.88 24.01
CA LYS A 71 2.51 17.88 24.05
C LYS A 71 2.07 19.20 23.40
N GLU A 72 2.29 20.32 24.09
CA GLU A 72 2.07 21.67 23.53
C GLU A 72 3.00 21.99 22.34
N LYS A 73 4.20 21.40 22.33
CA LYS A 73 5.18 21.57 21.24
C LYS A 73 5.19 20.31 20.38
N GLN A 74 4.56 20.40 19.22
CA GLN A 74 4.57 19.34 18.22
C GLN A 74 6.00 19.16 17.65
N SER A 75 6.31 17.93 17.25
CA SER A 75 7.62 17.58 16.68
C SER A 75 7.89 18.41 15.41
N PRO A 76 9.15 18.77 15.09
CA PRO A 76 9.50 19.37 13.80
C PRO A 76 9.06 18.51 12.60
N LEU A 77 8.84 17.21 12.83
CA LEU A 77 8.35 16.24 11.85
C LEU A 77 6.87 16.41 11.51
N THR A 78 6.09 17.12 12.33
CA THR A 78 4.68 17.45 12.06
C THR A 78 4.54 18.64 11.10
N ASN A 79 5.64 19.37 10.83
CA ASN A 79 5.63 20.47 9.88
C ASN A 79 5.30 19.96 8.46
N MET A 80 4.32 20.61 7.83
CA MET A 80 3.84 20.34 6.48
C MET A 80 4.96 20.15 5.46
N TYR A 81 5.97 21.02 5.46
CA TYR A 81 7.05 20.96 4.47
C TYR A 81 7.97 19.77 4.71
N VAL A 82 8.33 19.50 5.98
CA VAL A 82 9.20 18.39 6.35
C VAL A 82 8.51 17.05 6.09
N SER A 83 7.24 16.93 6.49
CA SER A 83 6.45 15.72 6.27
C SER A 83 6.29 15.43 4.77
N THR A 84 5.92 16.43 3.95
CA THR A 84 5.81 16.24 2.50
C THR A 84 7.15 15.84 1.87
N THR A 85 8.24 16.51 2.21
CA THR A 85 9.56 16.18 1.65
C THR A 85 9.97 14.75 1.99
N ILE A 86 9.76 14.30 3.23
CA ILE A 86 10.08 12.92 3.63
C ILE A 86 9.20 11.92 2.89
N THR A 87 7.87 12.13 2.85
CA THR A 87 6.94 11.23 2.17
C THR A 87 7.27 11.11 0.68
N VAL A 88 7.53 12.22 -0.01
CA VAL A 88 7.88 12.23 -1.43
C VAL A 88 9.26 11.60 -1.66
N ALA A 89 10.26 11.90 -0.83
CA ALA A 89 11.59 11.31 -0.95
C ALA A 89 11.56 9.80 -0.77
N LEU A 90 10.85 9.28 0.24
CA LEU A 90 10.69 7.85 0.44
C LEU A 90 9.93 7.17 -0.71
N GLY A 91 8.88 7.83 -1.23
CA GLY A 91 8.16 7.36 -2.41
C GLY A 91 9.03 7.32 -3.67
N ALA A 92 9.86 8.34 -3.89
CA ALA A 92 10.81 8.38 -4.99
C ALA A 92 11.89 7.31 -4.87
N LEU A 93 12.46 7.10 -3.66
CA LEU A 93 13.41 6.04 -3.39
C LEU A 93 12.83 4.65 -3.69
N LEU A 94 11.56 4.43 -3.32
CA LEU A 94 10.85 3.21 -3.66
C LEU A 94 10.68 3.06 -5.18
N ALA A 95 10.28 4.13 -5.87
CA ALA A 95 10.07 4.13 -7.33
C ALA A 95 11.36 3.79 -8.11
N VAL A 96 12.52 4.28 -7.66
CA VAL A 96 13.83 4.01 -8.29
C VAL A 96 14.20 2.53 -8.25
N GLY A 97 13.78 1.80 -7.22
CA GLY A 97 14.18 0.40 -7.07
C GLY A 97 13.45 -0.59 -8.01
N GLY A 98 12.52 -0.10 -8.83
CA GLY A 98 11.93 -0.83 -9.95
C GLY A 98 10.60 -1.53 -9.64
N TRP A 99 9.70 -1.51 -10.63
CA TRP A 99 8.32 -1.99 -10.50
C TRP A 99 8.20 -3.44 -10.05
N SER A 100 9.07 -4.33 -10.55
CA SER A 100 9.05 -5.76 -10.22
C SER A 100 9.30 -6.06 -8.75
N ARG A 101 9.99 -5.17 -8.03
CA ARG A 101 10.29 -5.30 -6.60
C ARG A 101 9.27 -4.60 -5.73
N ILE A 102 8.73 -3.46 -6.19
CA ILE A 102 7.67 -2.72 -5.48
C ILE A 102 6.38 -3.53 -5.46
N TRP A 103 6.05 -4.20 -6.58
CA TRP A 103 4.76 -4.86 -6.74
C TRP A 103 4.47 -5.92 -5.66
N PRO A 104 5.39 -6.84 -5.34
CA PRO A 104 5.15 -7.81 -4.26
C PRO A 104 5.07 -7.15 -2.87
N ILE A 105 5.83 -6.08 -2.62
CA ILE A 105 5.77 -5.32 -1.34
C ILE A 105 4.37 -4.70 -1.17
N PHE A 106 3.84 -4.09 -2.23
CA PHE A 106 2.49 -3.53 -2.25
C PHE A 106 1.43 -4.60 -2.00
N GLY A 107 1.57 -5.77 -2.65
CA GLY A 107 0.70 -6.92 -2.40
C GLY A 107 0.68 -7.35 -0.93
N SER A 108 1.85 -7.49 -0.31
CA SER A 108 1.95 -7.85 1.11
C SER A 108 1.41 -6.75 2.04
N ALA A 109 1.66 -5.47 1.75
CA ALA A 109 1.10 -4.36 2.53
C ALA A 109 -0.44 -4.36 2.51
N ASN A 110 -1.05 -4.63 1.35
CA ASN A 110 -2.51 -4.73 1.23
C ASN A 110 -3.07 -5.93 2.01
N GLN A 111 -2.36 -7.05 2.03
CA GLN A 111 -2.75 -8.21 2.84
C GLN A 111 -2.69 -7.89 4.33
N LEU A 112 -1.71 -7.11 4.79
CA LEU A 112 -1.65 -6.64 6.17
C LEU A 112 -2.79 -5.69 6.54
N LEU A 113 -3.15 -4.75 5.65
CA LEU A 113 -4.30 -3.87 5.86
C LEU A 113 -5.60 -4.69 5.93
N ALA A 114 -5.74 -5.71 5.07
CA ALA A 114 -6.89 -6.60 5.09
C ALA A 114 -6.95 -7.44 6.38
N ALA A 115 -5.80 -7.91 6.88
CA ALA A 115 -5.72 -8.60 8.18
C ALA A 115 -6.08 -7.68 9.35
N LEU A 116 -5.63 -6.43 9.34
CA LEU A 116 -6.02 -5.40 10.31
C LEU A 116 -7.53 -5.15 10.28
N ALA A 117 -8.13 -5.00 9.09
CA ALA A 117 -9.57 -4.80 8.94
C ALA A 117 -10.37 -5.99 9.48
N LEU A 118 -9.99 -7.22 9.13
CA LEU A 118 -10.64 -8.44 9.66
C LEU A 118 -10.51 -8.52 11.18
N MET A 119 -9.34 -8.18 11.73
CA MET A 119 -9.13 -8.11 13.17
C MET A 119 -10.06 -7.09 13.81
N SER A 120 -10.15 -5.86 13.29
CA SER A 120 -11.06 -4.82 13.80
C SER A 120 -12.53 -5.27 13.79
N VAL A 121 -12.98 -5.93 12.73
CA VAL A 121 -14.36 -6.45 12.66
C VAL A 121 -14.57 -7.62 13.61
N ALA A 122 -13.61 -8.54 13.74
CA ALA A 122 -13.67 -9.64 14.69
C ALA A 122 -13.75 -9.13 16.14
N LEU A 123 -13.00 -8.07 16.47
CA LEU A 123 -13.07 -7.39 17.77
C LEU A 123 -14.42 -6.73 18.01
N TRP A 124 -14.99 -6.09 17.00
CA TRP A 124 -16.33 -5.52 17.08
C TRP A 124 -17.42 -6.59 17.30
N LEU A 125 -17.33 -7.74 16.62
CA LEU A 125 -18.25 -8.87 16.82
C LEU A 125 -18.09 -9.47 18.22
N LYS A 126 -16.86 -9.64 18.71
CA LYS A 126 -16.58 -10.09 20.09
C LYS A 126 -17.22 -9.14 21.11
N LYS A 127 -17.05 -7.82 20.94
CA LYS A 127 -17.71 -6.81 21.78
C LYS A 127 -19.24 -6.85 21.70
N SER A 128 -19.77 -7.18 20.52
CA SER A 128 -21.22 -7.32 20.26
C SER A 128 -21.79 -8.68 20.66
N LYS A 129 -21.00 -9.55 21.32
CA LYS A 129 -21.35 -10.93 21.73
C LYS A 129 -21.85 -11.81 20.57
N LYS A 130 -21.43 -11.53 19.34
CA LYS A 130 -21.72 -12.36 18.15
C LYS A 130 -20.55 -13.29 17.85
N SER A 131 -20.85 -14.42 17.21
CA SER A 131 -19.82 -15.36 16.76
C SER A 131 -18.83 -14.66 15.83
N PHE A 132 -17.56 -14.66 16.21
CA PHE A 132 -16.46 -14.08 15.43
C PHE A 132 -15.60 -15.15 14.74
N SER A 133 -15.88 -16.44 14.99
CA SER A 133 -15.09 -17.58 14.50
C SER A 133 -14.96 -17.63 12.97
N MET A 134 -15.98 -17.16 12.25
CA MET A 134 -15.97 -17.11 10.78
C MET A 134 -14.91 -16.14 10.23
N LEU A 135 -14.59 -15.06 10.95
CA LEU A 135 -13.60 -14.06 10.51
C LEU A 135 -12.18 -14.39 10.97
N THR A 136 -12.04 -15.10 12.09
CA THR A 136 -10.73 -15.49 12.64
C THR A 136 -9.96 -16.41 11.69
N ILE A 137 -10.65 -17.33 11.00
CA ILE A 137 -10.01 -18.28 10.08
C ILE A 137 -9.37 -17.56 8.88
N PRO A 138 -10.10 -16.72 8.10
CA PRO A 138 -9.50 -15.91 7.04
C PRO A 138 -8.38 -14.99 7.53
N MET A 139 -8.52 -14.41 8.73
CA MET A 139 -7.52 -13.52 9.31
C MET A 139 -6.18 -14.24 9.57
N ILE A 140 -6.22 -15.41 10.22
CA ILE A 140 -5.01 -16.22 10.50
C ILE A 140 -4.37 -16.66 9.19
N PHE A 141 -5.17 -17.15 8.23
CA PHE A 141 -4.66 -17.56 6.93
C PHE A 141 -3.96 -16.40 6.20
N MET A 142 -4.57 -15.21 6.16
CA MET A 142 -3.93 -14.06 5.53
C MET A 142 -2.64 -13.63 6.23
N LEU A 143 -2.58 -13.68 7.57
CA LEU A 143 -1.34 -13.38 8.29
C LEU A 143 -0.22 -14.37 7.96
N ILE A 144 -0.51 -15.67 7.87
CA ILE A 144 0.48 -16.69 7.49
C ILE A 144 0.99 -16.46 6.07
N VAL A 145 0.07 -16.23 5.12
CA VAL A 145 0.43 -15.95 3.72
C VAL A 145 1.31 -14.70 3.63
N THR A 146 0.96 -13.65 4.38
CA THR A 146 1.71 -12.40 4.36
C THR A 146 3.10 -12.54 4.95
N LEU A 147 3.23 -13.22 6.10
CA LEU A 147 4.53 -13.50 6.74
C LEU A 147 5.43 -14.33 5.82
N THR A 148 4.86 -15.36 5.18
CA THR A 148 5.58 -16.22 4.24
C THR A 148 6.05 -15.42 3.02
N ALA A 149 5.18 -14.60 2.43
CA ALA A 149 5.50 -13.76 1.28
C ALA A 149 6.62 -12.74 1.60
N LEU A 150 6.51 -12.05 2.74
CA LEU A 150 7.53 -11.10 3.20
C LEU A 150 8.86 -11.79 3.51
N GLY A 151 8.84 -12.99 4.11
CA GLY A 151 10.05 -13.78 4.36
C GLY A 151 10.80 -14.15 3.09
N PHE A 152 10.08 -14.61 2.06
CA PHE A 152 10.68 -14.87 0.73
C PHE A 152 11.24 -13.60 0.10
N LEU A 153 10.51 -12.49 0.21
CA LEU A 153 10.91 -11.21 -0.37
C LEU A 153 12.18 -10.67 0.30
N ILE A 154 12.30 -10.78 1.62
CA ILE A 154 13.52 -10.39 2.36
C ILE A 154 14.71 -11.23 1.89
N LYS A 155 14.57 -12.56 1.81
CA LYS A 155 15.64 -13.46 1.35
C LYS A 155 16.11 -13.09 -0.05
N THR A 156 15.18 -12.95 -0.99
CA THR A 156 15.48 -12.61 -2.39
C THR A 156 16.15 -11.24 -2.52
N ASN A 157 15.72 -10.23 -1.76
CA ASN A 157 16.34 -8.89 -1.83
C ASN A 157 17.71 -8.84 -1.16
N PHE A 158 17.95 -9.68 -0.15
CA PHE A 158 19.25 -9.83 0.50
C PHE A 158 20.28 -10.48 -0.44
N GLU A 159 19.89 -11.51 -1.17
CA GLU A 159 20.73 -12.18 -2.18
C GLU A 159 21.10 -11.26 -3.36
N ASN A 160 20.24 -10.28 -3.68
CA ASN A 160 20.45 -9.32 -4.76
C ASN A 160 21.20 -8.03 -4.33
N ALA A 161 21.81 -8.00 -3.13
CA ALA A 161 22.61 -6.89 -2.57
C ALA A 161 21.93 -5.49 -2.58
N ASN A 162 20.59 -5.42 -2.64
CA ASN A 162 19.83 -4.17 -2.68
C ASN A 162 19.32 -3.81 -1.27
N TYR A 163 20.25 -3.45 -0.39
CA TYR A 163 19.97 -3.21 1.03
C TYR A 163 18.90 -2.14 1.29
N ILE A 164 18.81 -1.10 0.46
CA ILE A 164 17.78 -0.04 0.58
C ILE A 164 16.37 -0.59 0.39
N MET A 165 16.17 -1.60 -0.46
CA MET A 165 14.87 -2.21 -0.69
C MET A 165 14.51 -3.32 0.29
N VAL A 166 15.46 -3.80 1.11
CA VAL A 166 15.20 -4.77 2.18
C VAL A 166 14.53 -4.12 3.40
N VAL A 167 14.72 -2.80 3.58
CA VAL A 167 14.19 -2.07 4.73
C VAL A 167 12.65 -2.14 4.80
N PHE A 168 11.95 -1.86 3.70
CA PHE A 168 10.48 -1.84 3.69
C PHE A 168 9.84 -3.22 3.98
N PRO A 169 10.27 -4.32 3.36
CA PRO A 169 9.80 -5.67 3.68
C PRO A 169 10.05 -6.07 5.14
N VAL A 170 11.22 -5.73 5.69
CA VAL A 170 11.54 -6.00 7.10
C VAL A 170 10.60 -5.22 8.02
N LEU A 171 10.36 -3.93 7.76
CA LEU A 171 9.42 -3.12 8.52
C LEU A 171 8.00 -3.71 8.48
N LEU A 172 7.53 -4.11 7.29
CA LEU A 172 6.21 -4.77 7.14
C LEU A 172 6.17 -6.12 7.86
N PHE A 173 7.26 -6.88 7.88
CA PHE A 173 7.35 -8.16 8.57
C PHE A 173 7.25 -8.00 10.09
N ILE A 174 7.94 -6.99 10.64
CA ILE A 174 7.83 -6.66 12.07
C ILE A 174 6.39 -6.24 12.40
N LEU A 175 5.78 -5.38 11.58
CA LEU A 175 4.38 -4.97 11.76
C LEU A 175 3.42 -6.16 11.69
N ALA A 176 3.63 -7.10 10.77
CA ALA A 176 2.86 -8.33 10.65
C ALA A 176 2.91 -9.17 11.94
N ILE A 177 4.09 -9.33 12.53
CA ILE A 177 4.27 -10.04 13.81
C ILE A 177 3.54 -9.31 14.94
N VAL A 178 3.71 -7.98 15.02
CA VAL A 178 3.05 -7.15 16.03
C VAL A 178 1.53 -7.28 15.93
N LEU A 179 0.97 -7.26 14.72
CA LEU A 179 -0.46 -7.49 14.49
C LEU A 179 -0.89 -8.90 14.85
N ALA A 180 -0.11 -9.93 14.51
CA ALA A 180 -0.41 -11.31 14.88
C ALA A 180 -0.46 -11.49 16.40
N VAL A 181 0.50 -10.90 17.13
CA VAL A 181 0.54 -10.94 18.60
C VAL A 181 -0.64 -10.17 19.20
N GLN A 182 -0.95 -8.97 18.70
CA GLN A 182 -2.10 -8.19 19.17
C GLN A 182 -3.43 -8.91 18.89
N GLY A 183 -3.61 -9.44 17.68
CA GLY A 183 -4.79 -10.21 17.30
C GLY A 183 -4.97 -11.44 18.18
N TYR A 184 -3.89 -12.20 18.42
CA TYR A 184 -3.93 -13.36 19.29
C TYR A 184 -4.30 -12.99 20.73
N LYS A 185 -3.62 -11.98 21.30
CA LYS A 185 -3.90 -11.50 22.66
C LYS A 185 -5.34 -11.03 22.79
N ILE A 186 -5.86 -10.18 21.90
CA ILE A 186 -7.18 -9.59 22.11
C ILE A 186 -8.30 -10.58 21.80
N LEU A 187 -8.14 -11.49 20.83
CA LEU A 187 -9.17 -12.46 20.48
C LEU A 187 -9.20 -13.65 21.45
N PHE A 188 -8.04 -14.16 21.87
CA PHE A 188 -7.94 -15.37 22.69
C PHE A 188 -7.56 -15.13 24.16
N ALA A 189 -7.03 -13.97 24.55
CA ALA A 189 -6.98 -13.65 25.98
C ALA A 189 -8.40 -13.40 26.48
N SER A 190 -8.79 -14.27 27.41
CA SER A 190 -10.01 -14.17 28.19
C SER A 190 -9.85 -13.05 29.21
N ASP A 191 -10.06 -11.80 28.81
CA ASP A 191 -10.27 -10.73 29.77
C ASP A 191 -11.69 -10.19 29.65
N GLU A 192 -12.60 -10.91 30.31
CA GLU A 192 -13.83 -10.34 30.88
C GLU A 192 -13.52 -9.21 31.90
N SER A 193 -12.25 -8.89 32.20
CA SER A 193 -11.86 -7.97 33.27
C SER A 193 -11.43 -6.55 32.86
N LYS A 194 -11.18 -6.23 31.57
CA LYS A 194 -10.62 -4.91 31.17
C LYS A 194 -11.52 -4.00 30.33
N LEU A 195 -12.76 -4.42 30.06
CA LEU A 195 -13.75 -3.60 29.35
C LEU A 195 -14.65 -2.77 30.29
N ALA A 196 -14.52 -2.94 31.61
CA ALA A 196 -15.35 -2.26 32.62
C ALA A 196 -14.66 -1.12 33.38
N GLU A 197 -13.34 -0.94 33.26
CA GLU A 197 -12.58 -0.05 34.15
C GLU A 197 -12.03 1.23 33.50
N ASN A 198 -12.50 1.60 32.31
CA ASN A 198 -12.29 2.94 31.75
C ASN A 198 -13.60 3.50 31.19
N LYS A 199 -14.63 3.51 32.05
CA LYS A 199 -15.74 4.46 31.95
C LYS A 199 -15.38 5.73 32.70
#